data_AF-A0A8F9RP46-F1
#
_entry.id   AF-A0A8F9RP46-F1
#
_cell.length_a   1.000
_cell.length_b   1.000
_cell.length_c   1.000
_cell.angle_alpha   90.00
_cell.angle_beta   90.00
_cell.angle_gamma   90.00
#
_symmetry.space_group_name_H-M   'P 1'
#
loop_
_entity.id
_entity.type
_entity.pdbx_description
1 polymer ?
#
loop_
_entity_poly.entity_id
_entity_poly.type
_entity_poly.pdbx_seq_one_letter_code
_entity_poly.pdbx_strand_id
1 'polypeptide(L)' 'MGFNRNQHLRENLDALRIVFALEKQKRKASAAEIAQMQRYSGFGGLKFVLNPVQGSGVEKYWTKSDLPFLPLTQELHKIL' A
#
# COMPACT_ATOMS: atom_id res chain seq x y z
N MET A 1 -20.87 0.52 -7.20
CA MET A 1 -19.89 -0.35 -6.49
C MET A 1 -19.22 0.48 -5.41
N GLY A 2 -19.07 -0.04 -4.19
CA GLY A 2 -18.47 0.70 -3.08
C GLY A 2 -16.94 0.66 -3.12
N PHE A 3 -16.30 1.71 -2.61
CA PHE A 3 -14.84 1.79 -2.47
C PHE A 3 -14.33 0.81 -1.41
N ASN A 4 -13.60 -0.24 -1.81
CA ASN A 4 -13.04 -1.22 -0.88
C ASN A 4 -11.61 -0.84 -0.47
N ARG A 5 -11.48 -0.13 0.66
CA ARG A 5 -10.20 0.31 1.23
C ARG A 5 -9.13 -0.79 1.30
N ASN A 6 -9.52 -2.03 1.64
CA ASN A 6 -8.58 -3.14 1.79
C ASN A 6 -8.00 -3.56 0.44
N GLN A 7 -8.87 -3.75 -0.55
CA GLN A 7 -8.47 -4.13 -1.89
C GLN A 7 -7.58 -3.05 -2.52
N HIS A 8 -7.99 -1.78 -2.46
CA HIS A 8 -7.21 -0.67 -2.99
C HIS A 8 -5.81 -0.59 -2.36
N LEU A 9 -5.70 -0.74 -1.04
CA LEU A 9 -4.39 -0.70 -0.37
C LEU A 9 -3.47 -1.85 -0.81
N ARG A 10 -4.02 -3.07 -0.96
CA ARG A 10 -3.24 -4.23 -1.44
C ARG A 10 -2.78 -4.05 -2.89
N GLU A 11 -3.67 -3.63 -3.77
CA GLU A 11 -3.36 -3.41 -5.18
C GLU A 11 -2.27 -2.34 -5.34
N ASN A 12 -2.33 -1.26 -4.57
CA ASN A 12 -1.27 -0.25 -4.55
C ASN A 12 0.06 -0.81 -4.02
N LEU A 13 0.02 -1.56 -2.91
CA LEU A 13 1.22 -2.14 -2.31
C LEU A 13 1.92 -3.12 -3.25
N ASP A 14 1.15 -3.99 -3.90
CA ASP A 14 1.66 -4.98 -4.82
C ASP A 14 2.26 -4.34 -6.09
N ALA A 15 1.63 -3.28 -6.60
CA ALA A 15 2.20 -2.49 -7.70
C ALA A 15 3.55 -1.87 -7.31
N LEU A 16 3.64 -1.24 -6.13
CA LEU A 16 4.88 -0.61 -5.64
C LEU A 16 6.00 -1.65 -5.42
N ARG A 17 5.67 -2.83 -4.86
CA ARG A 17 6.63 -3.93 -4.72
C ARG A 17 7.25 -4.34 -6.04
N ILE A 18 6.45 -4.44 -7.10
CA ILE A 18 6.94 -4.76 -8.44
C ILE A 18 7.89 -3.67 -8.93
N VAL A 19 7.50 -2.40 -8.84
CA VAL A 19 8.33 -1.27 -9.28
C VAL A 19 9.70 -1.30 -8.60
N PHE A 20 9.73 -1.40 -7.27
CA PHE A 20 11.01 -1.43 -6.52
C PHE A 20 11.84 -2.67 -6.82
N ALA A 21 11.21 -3.84 -7.03
CA ALA A 21 11.92 -5.06 -7.41
C ALA A 21 12.56 -4.93 -8.81
N LEU A 22 11.83 -4.37 -9.78
CA LEU A 22 12.32 -4.15 -11.14
C LEU A 22 13.49 -3.16 -11.17
N GLU A 23 13.39 -2.07 -10.41
CA GLU A 23 14.45 -1.07 -10.28
C GLU A 23 15.72 -1.70 -9.69
N LYS A 24 15.58 -2.46 -8.60
CA LYS A 24 16.71 -3.18 -7.97
C LYS A 24 17.36 -4.18 -8.91
N GLN A 25 16.58 -4.88 -9.72
CA GLN A 25 17.05 -5.88 -10.68
C GLN A 25 17.54 -5.28 -12.01
N LYS A 26 17.32 -3.98 -12.25
CA LYS A 26 17.66 -3.27 -13.49
C LYS A 26 17.14 -3.97 -14.75
N ARG A 27 15.90 -4.47 -14.71
CA ARG A 27 15.27 -5.16 -15.85
C ARG A 27 13.92 -4.54 -16.22
N LYS A 28 13.43 -4.90 -17.40
CA LYS A 28 12.08 -4.55 -17.85
C LYS A 28 11.02 -5.44 -17.18
N ALA A 29 9.83 -4.88 -17.03
CA ALA A 29 8.65 -5.61 -16.57
C ALA A 29 8.18 -6.62 -17.61
N SER A 30 7.68 -7.76 -17.14
CA SER A 30 6.88 -8.70 -17.94
C SER A 30 5.46 -8.16 -18.17
N ALA A 31 4.73 -8.75 -19.11
CA ALA A 31 3.33 -8.37 -19.38
C ALA A 31 2.43 -8.54 -18.14
N ALA A 32 2.63 -9.60 -17.35
CA ALA A 32 1.89 -9.84 -16.12
C ALA A 32 2.18 -8.77 -15.04
N GLU A 33 3.46 -8.39 -14.89
CA GLU A 33 3.86 -7.32 -13.96
C GLU A 33 3.30 -5.96 -14.38
N ILE A 34 3.26 -5.66 -15.68
CA ILE A 34 2.61 -4.44 -16.20
C ILE A 34 1.13 -4.43 -15.85
N ALA A 35 0.41 -5.54 -16.10
CA ALA A 35 -1.02 -5.64 -15.78
C ALA A 35 -1.28 -5.46 -14.28
N GLN A 36 -0.40 -5.96 -13.41
CA GLN A 36 -0.52 -5.79 -11.97
C GLN A 36 -0.22 -4.35 -11.52
N MET A 37 0.81 -3.70 -12.09
CA MET A 37 1.12 -2.29 -11.82
C MET A 37 -0.01 -1.35 -12.27
N GLN A 38 -0.74 -1.69 -13.35
CA GLN A 38 -1.89 -0.92 -13.83
C GLN A 38 -3.07 -0.89 -12.83
N ARG A 39 -3.08 -1.76 -11.81
CA ARG A 39 -4.08 -1.73 -10.73
C ARG A 39 -3.79 -0.66 -9.68
N TYR A 40 -2.62 -0.03 -9.73
CA TYR A 40 -2.31 1.11 -8.87
C TYR A 40 -3.30 2.26 -9.13
N SER A 41 -3.98 2.67 -8.08
CA SER A 41 -5.01 3.72 -8.11
C SER A 41 -4.72 4.88 -7.16
N GLY A 42 -3.58 4.84 -6.47
CA GLY A 42 -3.16 5.87 -5.52
C GLY A 42 -3.92 5.83 -4.18
N PHE A 43 -3.55 6.73 -3.26
CA PHE A 43 -3.97 6.65 -1.86
C PHE A 43 -5.06 7.66 -1.46
N GLY A 44 -5.70 8.36 -2.41
CA GLY A 44 -6.58 9.50 -2.11
C GLY A 44 -7.68 9.19 -1.07
N GLY A 45 -8.38 8.05 -1.21
CA GLY A 45 -9.40 7.59 -0.26
C GLY A 45 -8.84 6.84 0.97
N LEU A 46 -7.54 6.60 1.03
CA LEU A 46 -6.84 5.82 2.06
C LEU A 46 -6.10 6.74 3.04
N LYS A 47 -6.74 7.82 3.50
CA LYS A 47 -6.09 8.87 4.32
C LYS A 47 -5.33 8.36 5.55
N PHE A 48 -5.71 7.21 6.09
CA PHE A 48 -5.02 6.56 7.21
C PHE A 48 -3.55 6.22 6.89
N VAL A 49 -3.13 6.18 5.62
CA VAL A 49 -1.71 5.97 5.26
C VAL A 49 -0.80 7.11 5.70
N LEU A 50 -1.37 8.25 6.10
CA LEU A 50 -0.62 9.37 6.66
C LEU A 50 -0.43 9.26 8.18
N ASN A 51 -1.11 8.31 8.83
CA ASN A 51 -1.03 8.13 10.27
C ASN A 51 0.32 7.51 10.67
N PRO A 52 0.82 7.81 11.89
CA PRO A 52 1.97 7.11 12.45
C PRO A 52 1.75 5.59 12.49
N VAL A 53 2.78 4.85 12.06
CA VAL A 53 2.77 3.37 11.99
C VAL A 53 3.83 2.71 12.88
N GLN A 54 4.75 3.49 13.48
CA GLN A 54 5.84 3.03 14.33
C GLN A 54 5.89 3.80 15.65
N GLY A 55 6.33 3.13 16.72
CA GLY A 55 6.39 3.68 18.07
C GLY A 55 5.36 3.06 19.01
N SER A 56 5.50 3.31 20.31
CA SER A 56 4.55 2.82 21.31
C SER A 56 3.24 3.62 21.25
N GLY A 57 2.11 2.90 21.22
CA GLY A 57 0.78 3.49 21.25
C GLY A 57 0.39 4.25 19.99
N VAL A 58 0.87 3.84 18.81
CA VAL A 58 0.50 4.43 17.52
C VAL A 58 -0.98 4.29 17.21
N GLU A 59 -1.63 3.27 17.75
CA GLU A 59 -3.05 2.96 17.59
C GLU A 59 -3.96 4.15 17.97
N LYS A 60 -3.49 5.05 18.84
CA LYS A 60 -4.23 6.26 19.23
C LYS A 60 -4.44 7.27 18.08
N TYR A 61 -3.63 7.19 17.03
CA TYR A 61 -3.76 8.05 15.84
C TYR A 61 -4.71 7.44 14.79
N TRP A 62 -5.27 6.27 15.05
CA TRP A 62 -6.11 5.52 14.11
C TRP A 62 -7.57 5.54 14.55
N THR A 63 -8.49 5.64 13.58
CA THR A 63 -9.90 5.43 13.88
C THR A 63 -10.16 3.94 14.13
N LYS A 64 -11.20 3.61 14.90
CA LYS A 64 -11.62 2.21 15.10
C LYS A 64 -11.84 1.47 13.77
N SER A 65 -12.32 2.18 12.74
CA SER A 65 -12.57 1.61 11.42
C SER A 65 -11.32 1.42 10.57
N ASP A 66 -10.24 2.14 10.89
CA ASP A 66 -8.99 2.11 10.12
C ASP A 66 -7.92 1.23 10.78
N LEU A 67 -8.01 0.97 12.09
CA LEU A 67 -7.09 0.08 12.82
C LEU A 67 -6.78 -1.24 12.10
N PRO A 68 -7.75 -1.92 11.45
CA PRO A 68 -7.47 -3.15 10.69
C PRO A 68 -6.47 -2.97 9.53
N PHE A 69 -6.24 -1.74 9.04
CA PHE A 69 -5.27 -1.44 7.97
C PHE A 69 -3.87 -1.10 8.51
N LEU A 70 -3.69 -0.96 9.82
CA LEU A 70 -2.39 -0.62 10.42
C LEU A 70 -1.28 -1.60 9.99
N PRO A 71 -1.46 -2.94 10.04
CA PRO A 71 -0.42 -3.87 9.59
C PRO A 71 -0.03 -3.70 8.12
N LEU A 72 -1.02 -3.50 7.25
CA LEU A 72 -0.76 -3.33 5.81
C LEU A 72 -0.12 -1.97 5.50
N THR A 73 -0.42 -0.95 6.31
CA THR A 73 0.22 0.37 6.21
C THR A 73 1.66 0.33 6.74
N GLN A 74 1.93 -0.46 7.78
CA GLN A 74 3.31 -0.74 8.20
C GLN A 74 4.13 -1.42 7.09
N GLU A 75 3.53 -2.35 6.33
CA GLU A 75 4.19 -2.94 5.16
C GLU A 75 4.47 -1.91 4.07
N LEU A 76 3.52 -1.00 3.80
CA LEU A 76 3.73 0.10 2.87
C LEU A 76 4.93 0.97 3.28
N HIS A 77 5.03 1.36 4.55
CA HIS A 77 6.16 2.15 5.05
C HIS A 77 7.50 1.42 5.05
N LYS A 78 7.52 0.08 4.96
CA LYS A 78 8.79 -0.69 4.89
C LYS A 78 9.36 -0.73 3.47
N ILE A 79 8.53 -0.51 2.46
CA ILE A 79 8.94 -0.57 1.05
C ILE A 79 9.20 0.81 0.45
N LEU A 80 8.72 1.88 1.09
CA LEU A 80 9.01 3.28 0.74
C LEU A 80 10.31 3.73 1.42
#